data_AF-A0A6P1P0E7-F1
#
_entry.id   AF-A0A6P1P0E7-F1
#
_cell.length_a   1.000
_cell.length_b   1.000
_cell.length_c   1.000
_cell.angle_alpha   90.00
_cell.angle_beta   90.00
_cell.angle_gamma   90.00
#
_symmetry.space_group_name_H-M   'P 1'
#
loop_
_entity.id
_entity.type
_entity.pdbx_description
1 polymer ?
#
loop_
_entity_poly.entity_id
_entity_poly.type
_entity_poly.pdbx_seq_one_letter_code
_entity_poly.pdbx_strand_id
1 'polypeptide(L)'
;MANSATYTGITPELYNNLRSKLGAAGIELQGTNGRVSKQGVTADYAYEEGAQTLHINNVGVSFPASMMFSPDKIIEKINEAVRSAGGQVA
;
A
#
# COMPACT_ATOMS: atom_id res chain seq x y z
N MET A 1 -11.36 8.80 9.39
CA MET A 1 -9.93 8.77 8.99
C MET A 1 -9.72 7.40 8.37
N ALA A 2 -9.63 7.33 7.04
CA ALA A 2 -9.66 6.06 6.33
C ALA A 2 -8.25 5.46 6.33
N ASN A 3 -8.01 4.51 7.22
CA ASN A 3 -6.77 3.72 7.29
C ASN A 3 -6.75 2.61 6.22
N SER A 4 -7.60 2.74 5.20
CA SER A 4 -7.84 1.76 4.17
C SER A 4 -8.08 2.47 2.84
N ALA A 5 -7.62 1.86 1.77
CA ALA A 5 -7.79 2.33 0.40
C ALA A 5 -7.98 1.13 -0.51
N THR A 6 -8.91 1.25 -1.47
CA THR A 6 -9.11 0.24 -2.50
C THR A 6 -8.66 0.82 -3.83
N TYR A 7 -7.98 0.00 -4.61
CA TYR A 7 -7.42 0.38 -5.89
C TYR A 7 -7.86 -0.62 -6.94
N THR A 8 -8.29 -0.14 -8.09
CA THR A 8 -8.77 -0.95 -9.22
C THR A 8 -7.93 -0.69 -10.46
N GLY A 9 -7.95 -1.64 -11.40
CA GLY A 9 -7.10 -1.60 -12.60
C GLY A 9 -5.62 -1.85 -12.31
N ILE A 10 -5.32 -2.52 -11.19
CA ILE A 10 -3.96 -2.91 -10.83
C ILE A 10 -3.63 -4.18 -11.60
N THR A 11 -2.87 -4.05 -12.70
CA THR A 11 -2.33 -5.20 -13.41
C THR A 11 -1.19 -5.84 -12.60
N PRO A 12 -0.82 -7.11 -12.84
CA PRO A 12 0.29 -7.75 -12.12
C PRO A 12 1.62 -7.00 -12.30
N GLU A 13 1.84 -6.38 -13.46
CA GLU A 13 3.02 -5.53 -13.72
C GLU A 13 3.01 -4.23 -12.88
N LEU A 14 1.82 -3.66 -12.72
CA LEU A 14 1.55 -2.47 -11.91
C LEU A 14 1.74 -2.76 -10.43
N TYR A 15 1.25 -3.92 -9.98
CA TYR A 15 1.45 -4.44 -8.64
C TYR A 15 2.93 -4.65 -8.33
N ASN A 16 3.71 -5.18 -9.27
CA ASN A 16 5.15 -5.38 -9.07
C ASN A 16 5.91 -4.04 -8.95
N ASN A 17 5.51 -3.02 -9.72
CA ASN A 17 6.03 -1.66 -9.58
C ASN A 17 5.66 -1.04 -8.23
N LEU A 18 4.39 -1.19 -7.82
CA LEU A 18 3.89 -0.75 -6.52
C LEU A 18 4.68 -1.37 -5.38
N ARG A 19 4.88 -2.69 -5.43
CA ARG A 19 5.68 -3.42 -4.46
C ARG A 19 7.09 -2.85 -4.32
N SER A 20 7.75 -2.50 -5.43
CA SER A 20 9.07 -1.86 -5.39
C SER A 20 9.04 -0.47 -4.74
N LYS A 21 8.07 0.39 -5.12
CA LYS A 21 7.93 1.74 -4.57
C LYS A 21 7.58 1.72 -3.08
N LEU A 22 6.68 0.83 -2.70
CA LEU A 22 6.26 0.64 -1.31
C LEU A 22 7.40 0.04 -0.49
N GLY A 23 8.15 -0.92 -1.03
CA GLY A 23 9.36 -1.44 -0.38
C GLY A 23 10.38 -0.34 -0.05
N ALA A 24 10.56 0.64 -0.95
CA ALA A 24 11.41 1.81 -0.71
C ALA A 24 10.85 2.75 0.39
N ALA A 25 9.54 2.77 0.59
CA ALA A 25 8.87 3.46 1.70
C ALA A 25 8.83 2.63 2.99
N GLY A 26 9.46 1.44 3.01
CA GLY A 26 9.45 0.51 4.13
C GLY A 26 8.25 -0.43 4.15
N ILE A 27 7.38 -0.41 3.14
CA ILE A 27 6.18 -1.23 3.04
C ILE A 27 6.46 -2.37 2.05
N GLU A 28 7.04 -3.46 2.54
CA GLU A 28 7.31 -4.62 1.69
C GLU A 28 6.07 -5.48 1.54
N LEU A 29 5.42 -5.40 0.37
CA LEU A 29 4.39 -6.34 -0.02
C LEU A 29 5.07 -7.68 -0.38
N GLN A 30 4.69 -8.77 0.29
CA GLN A 30 5.15 -10.13 -0.01
C GLN A 30 4.00 -10.99 -0.56
N GLY A 31 4.14 -11.46 -1.80
CA GLY A 31 3.06 -12.21 -2.46
C GLY A 31 1.89 -11.31 -2.87
N THR A 32 0.68 -11.86 -2.93
CA THR A 32 -0.54 -11.14 -3.32
C THR A 32 -1.30 -10.59 -2.12
N ASN A 33 -1.27 -11.25 -0.97
CA ASN A 33 -1.92 -10.77 0.24
C ASN A 33 -1.03 -10.97 1.47
N GLY A 34 -1.29 -10.19 2.52
CA GLY A 34 -0.55 -10.31 3.77
C GLY A 34 -0.55 -9.02 4.58
N ARG A 35 0.30 -8.99 5.59
CA ARG A 35 0.50 -7.84 6.46
C ARG A 35 1.95 -7.41 6.41
N VAL A 36 2.18 -6.15 6.04
CA VAL A 36 3.48 -5.50 6.20
C VAL A 36 3.57 -4.96 7.63
N SER A 37 4.73 -5.12 8.25
CA SER A 37 5.07 -4.46 9.51
C SER A 37 6.57 -4.15 9.53
N LYS A 38 6.95 -2.90 9.30
CA LYS A 38 8.36 -2.51 9.22
C LYS A 38 8.55 -1.08 9.69
N GLN A 39 9.59 -0.85 10.50
CA GLN A 39 9.93 0.46 11.05
C GLN A 39 8.74 1.14 11.73
N GLY A 40 7.89 0.38 12.45
CA GLY A 40 6.69 0.90 13.12
C GLY A 40 5.50 1.18 12.20
N VAL A 41 5.63 1.01 10.88
CA VAL A 41 4.50 1.09 9.94
C VAL A 41 3.89 -0.30 9.77
N THR A 42 2.58 -0.45 9.97
CA THR A 42 1.83 -1.66 9.67
C THR A 42 0.80 -1.40 8.59
N ALA A 43 0.59 -2.33 7.67
CA ALA A 43 -0.48 -2.26 6.68
C ALA A 43 -0.87 -3.67 6.25
N ASP A 44 -2.16 -3.94 6.13
CA ASP A 44 -2.69 -5.14 5.50
C ASP A 44 -2.90 -4.86 4.01
N TYR A 45 -2.56 -5.82 3.16
CA TYR A 45 -2.77 -5.73 1.72
C TYR A 45 -3.37 -7.02 1.19
N ALA A 46 -4.23 -6.89 0.19
CA ALA A 46 -4.83 -8.00 -0.53
C ALA A 46 -4.99 -7.62 -2.00
N TYR A 47 -4.14 -8.20 -2.84
CA TYR A 47 -4.18 -8.07 -4.29
C TYR A 47 -4.90 -9.28 -4.88
N GLU A 48 -5.92 -8.98 -5.67
CA GLU A 48 -6.69 -9.94 -6.44
C GLU A 48 -6.35 -9.79 -7.92
N GLU A 49 -5.54 -10.69 -8.48
CA GLU A 49 -5.16 -10.67 -9.90
C GLU A 49 -6.39 -10.81 -10.82
N GLY A 50 -7.35 -11.65 -10.47
CA GLY A 50 -8.55 -11.88 -11.29
C GLY A 50 -9.46 -10.65 -11.38
N ALA A 51 -9.54 -9.86 -10.29
CA ALA A 51 -10.30 -8.62 -10.25
C ALA A 51 -9.43 -7.38 -10.55
N GLN A 52 -8.11 -7.56 -10.75
CA GLN A 52 -7.14 -6.48 -10.90
C GLN A 52 -7.31 -5.40 -9.81
N THR A 53 -7.55 -5.85 -8.59
CA THR A 53 -7.94 -4.97 -7.48
C THR A 53 -6.97 -5.17 -6.31
N LEU A 54 -6.47 -4.08 -5.75
CA LEU A 54 -5.62 -4.07 -4.56
C LEU A 54 -6.38 -3.39 -3.43
N HIS A 55 -6.56 -4.10 -2.34
CA HIS A 55 -7.08 -3.58 -1.09
C HIS A 55 -5.95 -3.35 -0.12
N ILE A 56 -5.82 -2.13 0.39
CA ILE A 56 -4.96 -1.80 1.51
C ILE A 56 -5.86 -1.51 2.71
N ASN A 57 -5.60 -2.14 3.86
CA ASN A 57 -6.36 -1.98 5.08
C ASN A 57 -5.45 -1.80 6.29
N ASN A 58 -6.00 -1.32 7.40
CA ASN A 58 -5.30 -1.18 8.69
C ASN A 58 -3.91 -0.52 8.59
N VAL A 59 -3.78 0.51 7.75
CA VAL A 59 -2.57 1.32 7.71
C VAL A 59 -2.42 2.02 9.07
N GLY A 60 -1.40 1.60 9.79
CA GLY A 60 -1.09 2.05 11.13
C GLY A 60 0.36 2.49 11.21
N VAL A 61 0.61 3.49 12.04
CA VAL A 61 1.96 3.92 12.42
C VAL A 61 2.05 3.86 13.93
N SER A 62 2.96 3.04 14.41
CA SER A 62 3.30 2.84 15.81
C SER A 62 4.52 3.70 16.16
N PHE A 63 4.62 4.07 17.44
CA PHE A 63 5.75 4.82 17.96
C PHE A 63 7.06 4.00 17.80
N PRO A 64 8.19 4.62 17.38
CA PRO A 64 8.44 6.05 17.14
C PRO A 64 8.11 6.53 15.71
N ALA A 65 7.70 5.64 14.80
CA ALA A 65 7.45 5.97 13.39
C ALA A 65 6.35 7.02 13.22
N SER A 66 5.35 7.01 14.09
CA SER A 66 4.26 8.00 14.14
C SER A 66 4.75 9.45 14.31
N MET A 67 5.99 9.67 14.75
CA MET A 67 6.59 11.01 14.84
C MET A 67 7.13 11.53 13.48
N MET A 68 7.43 10.63 12.54
CA MET A 68 7.98 10.98 11.21
C MET A 68 7.03 10.64 10.05
N PHE A 69 6.18 9.64 10.25
CA PHE A 69 5.25 9.08 9.28
C PHE A 69 3.84 9.12 9.84
N SER A 70 2.88 9.55 9.02
CA SER A 70 1.46 9.53 9.34
C SER A 70 0.78 8.49 8.45
N PRO A 71 -0.29 7.81 8.91
CA PRO A 71 -0.97 6.81 8.11
C PRO A 71 -1.57 7.44 6.85
N ASP A 72 -2.05 8.69 6.94
CA ASP A 72 -2.48 9.49 5.78
C ASP A 72 -1.38 9.69 4.75
N LYS A 73 -0.14 10.05 5.17
CA LYS A 73 1.00 10.21 4.24
C LYS A 73 1.39 8.91 3.56
N ILE A 74 1.21 7.79 4.25
CA ILE A 74 1.46 6.47 3.69
C ILE A 74 0.40 6.16 2.63
N ILE A 75 -0.87 6.37 2.95
CA ILE A 75 -1.98 6.24 1.99
C ILE A 75 -1.77 7.17 0.79
N GLU A 76 -1.36 8.42 1.00
CA GLU A 76 -1.02 9.35 -0.09
C GLU A 76 0.13 8.83 -0.96
N LYS A 77 1.21 8.33 -0.36
CA LYS A 77 2.31 7.71 -1.12
C LYS A 77 1.88 6.47 -1.89
N ILE A 78 1.00 5.65 -1.31
CA ILE A 78 0.42 4.50 -2.00
C ILE A 78 -0.44 5.00 -3.16
N ASN A 79 -1.31 5.99 -2.95
CA ASN A 79 -2.13 6.59 -3.99
C ASN A 79 -1.28 7.16 -5.13
N GLU A 80 -0.20 7.88 -4.82
CA GLU A 80 0.73 8.40 -5.82
C GLU A 80 1.45 7.27 -6.57
N ALA A 81 1.89 6.23 -5.86
CA ALA A 81 2.53 5.08 -6.50
C ALA A 81 1.54 4.34 -7.41
N VAL A 82 0.27 4.20 -7.00
CA VAL A 82 -0.80 3.55 -7.76
C VAL A 82 -1.11 4.37 -9.01
N ARG A 83 -1.36 5.67 -8.85
CA ARG A 83 -1.61 6.60 -9.98
C ARG A 83 -0.43 6.64 -10.94
N SER A 84 0.80 6.73 -10.42
CA SER A 84 2.03 6.75 -11.21
C SER A 84 2.24 5.45 -11.98
N ALA A 85 1.78 4.33 -11.44
CA ALA A 85 1.87 3.04 -12.09
C ALA A 85 0.73 2.83 -13.11
N GLY A 86 -0.32 3.68 -13.08
CA GLY A 86 -1.46 3.67 -14.02
C GLY A 86 -2.76 3.10 -13.44
N GLY A 87 -2.78 2.78 -12.13
CA GLY A 87 -3.94 2.28 -11.43
C GLY A 87 -4.87 3.41 -10.97
N GLN A 88 -6.11 3.06 -10.65
CA GLN A 88 -7.11 4.00 -10.16
C GLN A 88 -7.39 3.76 -8.67
N VAL A 89 -7.54 4.86 -7.92
CA VAL A 89 -8.07 4.80 -6.56
C VAL A 89 -9.60 4.73 -6.70
N ALA A 90 -10.21 3.69 -6.15
CA ALA A 90 -11.64 3.47 -6.19
C ALA A 90 -12.38 4.33 -5.15
#